data_AF-A0A7H8PHG9-F1
#
_entry.id   AF-A0A7H8PHG9-F1
#
_cell.length_a   1.000
_cell.length_b   1.000
_cell.length_c   1.000
_cell.angle_alpha   90.00
_cell.angle_beta   90.00
_cell.angle_gamma   90.00
#
_symmetry.space_group_name_H-M   'P 1'
#
loop_
_entity.id
_entity.type
_entity.pdbx_description
1 polymer ?
#
loop_
_entity_poly.entity_id
_entity_poly.type
_entity_poly.pdbx_seq_one_letter_code
_entity_poly.pdbx_strand_id
1 'polypeptide(L)'
;MKNKAFFSGIWCLFLTLSVCAQDNSLKKQLKLLQNESEHRFLMDSTGFSKIKTATFITKSIDADELIANGKNIHLVDFNNDGHKDMIYQDFSPYATIILLAKKDKGFVEIWNGSGTLVNLNHGEKNTIYTLIHAIGCYYKNRLSMLVVNSDNTITQKTIELYSETKISTISKTFEQRIISGVLRTQPVIDNKQKTDPCTGELKTGNQIRTIKNKTVTVIKTQNRWVLVVLKENDQSSIGWVKI
;
A
#
# COMPACT_ATOMS: atom_id res chain seq x y z
N MET A 1 15.26 -42.59 -41.54
CA MET A 1 14.34 -41.44 -41.64
C MET A 1 13.79 -41.16 -40.25
N LYS A 2 14.37 -40.21 -39.52
CA LYS A 2 13.83 -38.86 -39.22
C LYS A 2 12.43 -38.87 -38.60
N ASN A 3 12.37 -38.66 -37.28
CA ASN A 3 11.79 -37.42 -36.72
C ASN A 3 12.09 -37.33 -35.21
N LYS A 4 13.06 -36.47 -34.88
CA LYS A 4 13.20 -35.81 -33.58
C LYS A 4 12.69 -34.38 -33.74
N ALA A 5 12.26 -33.82 -32.61
CA ALA A 5 11.96 -32.42 -32.35
C ALA A 5 10.56 -31.95 -32.75
N PHE A 6 9.73 -31.65 -31.76
CA PHE A 6 9.30 -30.27 -31.47
C PHE A 6 8.41 -30.30 -30.23
N PHE A 7 8.91 -29.90 -29.06
CA PHE A 7 8.11 -29.38 -27.94
C PHE A 7 9.06 -28.80 -26.89
N SER A 8 9.66 -27.64 -27.19
CA SER A 8 10.38 -26.83 -26.20
C SER A 8 10.37 -25.38 -26.64
N GLY A 9 9.21 -24.73 -26.51
CA GLY A 9 9.06 -23.34 -26.96
C GLY A 9 7.93 -22.54 -26.30
N ILE A 10 7.30 -23.03 -25.22
CA ILE A 10 6.15 -22.35 -24.59
C ILE A 10 6.41 -22.00 -23.11
N TRP A 11 7.56 -22.36 -22.55
CA TRP A 11 7.83 -22.12 -21.12
C TRP A 11 8.57 -20.81 -20.79
N CYS A 12 9.22 -20.16 -21.76
CA CYS A 12 9.88 -18.86 -21.54
C CYS A 12 8.97 -17.63 -21.67
N LEU A 13 7.78 -17.75 -22.27
CA LEU A 13 6.86 -16.62 -22.49
C LEU A 13 6.02 -16.25 -21.25
N PHE A 14 5.83 -17.17 -20.30
CA PHE A 14 5.06 -16.90 -19.08
C PHE A 14 5.88 -16.23 -17.96
N LEU A 15 7.20 -16.40 -17.95
CA LEU A 15 8.07 -15.80 -16.92
C LEU A 15 8.29 -14.30 -17.16
N THR A 16 8.32 -13.83 -18.40
CA THR A 16 8.55 -12.41 -18.72
C THR A 16 7.32 -11.54 -18.40
N LEU A 17 6.11 -12.04 -18.66
CA LEU A 17 4.86 -11.31 -18.40
C LEU A 17 4.61 -11.05 -16.91
N SER A 18 4.94 -12.03 -16.05
CA SER A 18 4.78 -11.90 -14.60
C SER A 18 5.70 -10.82 -14.01
N VAL A 19 6.95 -10.74 -14.50
CA VAL A 19 7.92 -9.74 -14.04
C VAL A 19 7.50 -8.32 -14.45
N CYS A 20 7.05 -8.14 -15.70
CA CYS A 20 6.58 -6.82 -16.17
C CYS A 20 5.34 -6.31 -15.42
N ALA A 21 4.40 -7.19 -15.06
CA ALA A 21 3.22 -6.81 -14.28
C ALA A 21 3.56 -6.42 -12.83
N GLN A 22 4.49 -7.16 -12.20
CA GLN A 22 4.97 -6.86 -10.84
C GLN A 22 5.71 -5.51 -10.79
N ASP A 23 6.54 -5.22 -11.78
CA ASP A 23 7.28 -3.97 -11.88
C ASP A 23 6.35 -2.75 -12.02
N ASN A 24 5.29 -2.86 -12.83
CA ASN A 24 4.32 -1.78 -12.99
C ASN A 24 3.54 -1.50 -11.69
N SER A 25 3.12 -2.55 -10.99
CA SER A 25 2.42 -2.40 -9.69
C SER A 25 3.31 -1.73 -8.65
N LEU A 26 4.57 -2.17 -8.51
CA LEU A 26 5.50 -1.59 -7.55
C LEU A 26 5.81 -0.13 -7.89
N LYS A 27 6.03 0.18 -9.18
CA LYS A 27 6.29 1.54 -9.64
C LYS A 27 5.14 2.49 -9.31
N LYS A 28 3.89 2.03 -9.46
CA LYS A 28 2.71 2.80 -9.04
C LYS A 28 2.71 3.05 -7.53
N GLN A 29 2.95 2.02 -6.71
CA GLN A 29 3.01 2.17 -5.25
C GLN A 29 4.09 3.15 -4.81
N LEU A 30 5.29 3.07 -5.41
CA LEU A 30 6.38 4.01 -5.12
C LEU A 30 6.03 5.45 -5.53
N LYS A 31 5.32 5.66 -6.64
CA LYS A 31 4.84 6.99 -7.04
C LYS A 31 3.80 7.55 -6.06
N LEU A 32 2.86 6.72 -5.61
CA LEU A 32 1.85 7.12 -4.61
C LEU A 32 2.51 7.52 -3.28
N LEU A 33 3.59 6.83 -2.88
CA LEU A 33 4.39 7.20 -1.71
C LEU A 33 5.23 8.48 -1.89
N GLN A 34 5.52 8.88 -3.14
CA GLN A 34 6.34 10.06 -3.44
C GLN A 34 5.53 11.34 -3.56
N ASN A 35 4.41 11.30 -4.29
CA ASN A 35 3.70 12.51 -4.73
C ASN A 35 2.18 12.31 -4.65
N GLU A 36 1.64 12.65 -3.48
CA GLU A 36 0.24 12.43 -3.16
C GLU A 36 -0.68 13.55 -3.65
N SER A 37 -0.16 14.77 -3.76
CA SER A 37 -0.95 15.95 -4.12
C SER A 37 -1.50 15.88 -5.55
N GLU A 38 -0.89 15.09 -6.42
CA GLU A 38 -1.38 14.79 -7.77
C GLU A 38 -2.52 13.76 -7.79
N HIS A 39 -2.81 13.10 -6.66
CA HIS A 39 -3.75 11.96 -6.57
C HIS A 39 -4.85 12.15 -5.52
N ARG A 40 -5.18 13.40 -5.14
CA ARG A 40 -6.32 13.66 -4.25
C ARG A 40 -7.59 13.08 -4.86
N PHE A 41 -8.07 11.99 -4.27
CA PHE A 41 -9.31 11.36 -4.70
C PHE A 41 -10.48 12.29 -4.35
N LEU A 42 -11.11 12.85 -5.37
CA LEU A 42 -12.26 13.73 -5.19
C LEU A 42 -13.47 12.87 -4.82
N MET A 43 -13.98 13.08 -3.61
CA MET A 43 -15.17 12.39 -3.14
C MET A 43 -16.38 12.83 -3.97
N ASP A 44 -16.96 11.89 -4.72
CA ASP A 44 -18.25 12.08 -5.38
C ASP A 44 -19.39 11.63 -4.47
N SER A 45 -20.03 12.62 -3.83
CA SER A 45 -21.15 12.45 -2.91
C SER A 45 -22.53 12.49 -3.59
N THR A 46 -22.59 12.61 -4.93
CA THR A 46 -23.83 12.90 -5.66
C THR A 46 -24.90 11.81 -5.56
N GLY A 47 -24.53 10.58 -5.20
CA GLY A 47 -25.47 9.49 -4.97
C GLY A 47 -25.95 9.34 -3.53
N PHE A 48 -25.28 9.96 -2.55
CA PHE A 48 -25.63 9.77 -1.13
C PHE A 48 -27.00 10.35 -0.77
N SER A 49 -27.33 11.53 -1.31
CA SER A 49 -28.65 12.18 -1.11
C SER A 49 -29.83 11.36 -1.65
N LYS A 50 -29.57 10.35 -2.50
CA LYS A 50 -30.58 9.43 -3.05
C LYS A 50 -30.81 8.21 -2.16
N ILE A 51 -29.97 8.00 -1.14
CA ILE A 51 -30.10 6.91 -0.17
C ILE A 51 -31.09 7.36 0.90
N LYS A 52 -32.37 7.02 0.72
CA LYS A 52 -33.47 7.47 1.59
C LYS A 52 -33.44 6.86 2.99
N THR A 53 -32.91 5.64 3.12
CA THR A 53 -32.82 4.86 4.37
C THR A 53 -31.73 3.81 4.19
N ALA A 54 -30.58 3.98 4.84
CA ALA A 54 -29.55 2.95 4.89
C ALA A 54 -29.23 2.62 6.33
N THR A 55 -29.22 1.32 6.64
CA THR A 55 -28.66 0.78 7.88
C THR A 55 -27.18 0.50 7.64
N PHE A 56 -26.33 0.99 8.54
CA PHE A 56 -24.88 0.80 8.48
C PHE A 56 -24.47 -0.15 9.59
N ILE A 57 -24.06 -1.37 9.22
CA ILE A 57 -23.59 -2.36 10.20
C ILE A 57 -22.07 -2.21 10.30
N THR A 58 -21.61 -1.50 11.33
CA THR A 58 -20.18 -1.37 11.63
C THR A 58 -19.72 -2.50 12.56
N LYS A 59 -18.43 -2.87 12.51
CA LYS A 59 -17.88 -3.93 13.38
C LYS A 59 -17.53 -3.41 14.78
N SER A 60 -17.70 -2.11 15.05
CA SER A 60 -17.41 -1.52 16.35
C SER A 60 -18.52 -1.84 17.34
N ILE A 61 -18.16 -2.45 18.47
CA ILE A 61 -19.07 -2.93 19.53
C ILE A 61 -19.89 -1.79 20.16
N ASP A 62 -19.48 -0.53 19.98
CA ASP A 62 -20.07 0.63 20.67
C ASP A 62 -20.80 1.64 19.75
N ALA A 63 -20.99 1.34 18.46
CA ALA A 63 -21.69 2.25 17.56
C ALA A 63 -22.56 1.51 16.53
N ASP A 64 -23.83 1.30 16.89
CA ASP A 64 -24.87 0.75 16.01
C ASP A 64 -25.23 1.70 14.84
N GLU A 65 -24.77 2.95 14.87
CA GLU A 65 -25.03 3.94 13.83
C GLU A 65 -23.77 4.74 13.45
N LEU A 66 -23.35 4.62 12.19
CA LEU A 66 -22.39 5.54 11.59
C LEU A 66 -23.10 6.85 11.26
N ILE A 67 -22.86 7.91 12.06
CA ILE A 67 -23.28 9.27 11.70
C ILE A 67 -22.35 9.80 10.60
N ALA A 68 -22.64 9.41 9.36
CA ALA A 68 -21.80 9.75 8.22
C ALA A 68 -22.11 11.16 7.71
N ASN A 69 -21.10 12.03 7.63
CA ASN A 69 -21.20 13.25 6.86
C ASN A 69 -21.25 12.90 5.37
N GLY A 70 -22.35 13.24 4.68
CA GLY A 70 -22.52 12.94 3.24
C GLY A 70 -21.40 13.45 2.34
N LYS A 71 -20.63 14.47 2.76
CA LYS A 71 -19.47 15.01 2.03
C LYS A 71 -18.23 14.10 2.09
N ASN A 72 -18.22 13.15 3.02
CA ASN A 72 -17.12 12.22 3.28
C ASN A 72 -17.35 10.85 2.66
N ILE A 73 -18.29 10.77 1.70
CA ILE A 73 -18.77 9.52 1.14
C ILE A 73 -18.47 9.48 -0.34
N HIS A 74 -18.04 8.31 -0.80
CA HIS A 74 -17.94 7.96 -2.20
C HIS A 74 -18.71 6.68 -2.48
N LEU A 75 -19.55 6.69 -3.52
CA LEU A 75 -20.32 5.53 -3.94
C LEU A 75 -19.73 4.90 -5.19
N VAL A 76 -19.30 3.66 -5.06
CA VAL A 76 -18.59 2.95 -6.13
C VAL A 76 -18.81 1.45 -5.97
N ASP A 77 -18.88 0.72 -7.07
CA ASP A 77 -18.87 -0.74 -7.03
C ASP A 77 -17.40 -1.17 -6.87
N PHE A 78 -16.93 -1.29 -5.62
CA PHE A 78 -15.54 -1.64 -5.34
C PHE A 78 -15.34 -3.14 -5.22
N ASN A 79 -16.37 -3.94 -5.00
CA ASN A 79 -16.24 -5.40 -4.96
C ASN A 79 -16.55 -6.05 -6.34
N ASN A 80 -17.01 -5.27 -7.32
CA ASN A 80 -17.39 -5.69 -8.66
C ASN A 80 -18.57 -6.69 -8.66
N ASP A 81 -19.52 -6.50 -7.75
CA ASP A 81 -20.74 -7.32 -7.63
C ASP A 81 -21.95 -6.76 -8.41
N GLY A 82 -21.77 -5.62 -9.07
CA GLY A 82 -22.80 -4.92 -9.84
C GLY A 82 -23.59 -3.88 -9.05
N HIS A 83 -23.36 -3.74 -7.73
CA HIS A 83 -24.03 -2.77 -6.87
C HIS A 83 -23.06 -1.68 -6.40
N LYS A 84 -23.59 -0.49 -6.14
CA LYS A 84 -22.80 0.59 -5.54
C LYS A 84 -22.58 0.31 -4.06
N ASP A 85 -21.32 0.11 -3.70
CA ASP A 85 -20.82 0.12 -2.34
C ASP A 85 -20.51 1.55 -1.87
N MET A 86 -20.10 1.67 -0.61
CA MET A 86 -19.79 2.94 0.03
C MET A 86 -18.37 2.95 0.62
N ILE A 87 -17.61 3.99 0.29
CA ILE A 87 -16.35 4.33 0.96
C ILE A 87 -16.63 5.57 1.81
N TYR A 88 -16.45 5.46 3.12
CA TYR A 88 -16.47 6.60 4.03
C TYR A 88 -15.04 7.01 4.39
N GLN A 89 -14.73 8.31 4.35
CA GLN A 89 -13.43 8.84 4.74
C GLN A 89 -13.57 10.04 5.69
N ASP A 90 -13.12 9.87 6.93
CA ASP A 90 -12.94 10.96 7.87
C ASP A 90 -11.58 11.67 7.65
N PHE A 91 -11.56 12.98 7.86
CA PHE A 91 -10.39 13.86 7.70
C PHE A 91 -9.80 14.30 9.05
N SER A 92 -10.10 13.60 10.14
CA SER A 92 -9.39 13.76 11.42
C SER A 92 -7.87 13.53 11.25
N PRO A 93 -7.02 13.93 12.21
CA PRO A 93 -5.56 13.88 12.06
C PRO A 93 -4.97 12.51 11.71
N TYR A 94 -5.64 11.43 12.10
CA TYR A 94 -5.23 10.07 11.74
C TYR A 94 -5.89 9.55 10.45
N ALA A 95 -6.96 10.23 10.01
CA ALA A 95 -7.90 9.89 8.95
C ALA A 95 -8.42 8.44 9.06
N THR A 96 -9.72 8.23 8.86
CA THR A 96 -10.28 6.88 8.93
C THR A 96 -11.01 6.58 7.65
N ILE A 97 -10.73 5.43 7.05
CA ILE A 97 -11.44 4.93 5.89
C ILE A 97 -12.22 3.69 6.32
N ILE A 98 -13.49 3.65 5.94
CA ILE A 98 -14.37 2.50 6.14
C ILE A 98 -14.90 2.07 4.79
N LEU A 99 -14.71 0.80 4.45
CA LEU A 99 -15.28 0.16 3.26
C LEU A 99 -16.55 -0.57 3.67
N LEU A 100 -17.66 -0.16 3.08
CA LEU A 100 -19.01 -0.59 3.42
C LEU A 100 -19.63 -1.20 2.16
N ALA A 101 -19.65 -2.53 2.10
CA ALA A 101 -20.19 -3.26 0.96
C ALA A 101 -21.71 -3.29 1.01
N LYS A 102 -22.35 -3.18 -0.15
CA LYS A 102 -23.81 -3.21 -0.26
C LYS A 102 -24.33 -4.61 0.14
N LYS A 103 -25.33 -4.66 1.04
CA LYS A 103 -26.03 -5.91 1.39
C LYS A 103 -27.51 -5.65 1.65
N ASP A 104 -28.40 -6.37 0.98
CA ASP A 104 -29.86 -6.24 1.12
C ASP A 104 -30.39 -4.80 1.00
N LYS A 105 -30.80 -4.18 2.11
CA LYS A 105 -31.26 -2.78 2.18
C LYS A 105 -30.23 -1.82 2.81
N GLY A 106 -29.08 -2.33 3.26
CA GLY A 106 -28.05 -1.56 3.95
C GLY A 106 -26.66 -1.78 3.41
N PHE A 107 -25.68 -1.48 4.26
CA PHE A 107 -24.26 -1.69 4.02
C PHE A 107 -23.61 -2.38 5.21
N VAL A 108 -22.61 -3.23 4.94
CA VAL A 108 -21.85 -3.97 5.95
C VAL A 108 -20.39 -3.57 5.86
N GLU A 109 -19.78 -3.27 7.01
CA GLU A 109 -18.36 -2.98 7.08
C GLU A 109 -17.53 -4.22 6.73
N ILE A 110 -16.71 -4.10 5.70
CA ILE A 110 -15.79 -5.16 5.28
C ILE A 110 -14.35 -4.82 5.67
N TRP A 111 -14.04 -3.53 5.82
CA TRP A 111 -12.73 -3.05 6.25
C TRP A 111 -12.81 -1.69 6.91
N ASN A 112 -11.94 -1.48 7.89
CA ASN A 112 -11.77 -0.22 8.59
C ASN A 112 -10.28 -0.06 8.89
N GLY A 113 -9.73 1.11 8.55
CA GLY A 113 -8.34 1.39 8.80
C GLY A 113 -7.99 2.86 8.65
N SER A 114 -6.84 3.22 9.21
CA SER A 114 -6.35 4.59 9.20
C SER A 114 -5.74 5.00 7.86
N GLY A 115 -5.77 6.30 7.58
CA GLY A 115 -5.17 6.93 6.40
C GLY A 115 -6.19 7.58 5.47
N THR A 116 -5.70 8.03 4.32
CA THR A 116 -6.48 8.71 3.28
C THR A 116 -6.51 7.90 1.98
N LEU A 117 -7.62 7.97 1.25
CA LEU A 117 -7.76 7.32 -0.05
C LEU A 117 -6.94 8.10 -1.06
N VAL A 118 -5.90 7.47 -1.59
CA VAL A 118 -5.00 8.11 -2.58
C VAL A 118 -5.19 7.54 -3.98
N ASN A 119 -5.86 6.39 -4.13
CA ASN A 119 -6.19 5.86 -5.43
C ASN A 119 -7.26 4.75 -5.37
N LEU A 120 -8.09 4.67 -6.41
CA LEU A 120 -8.97 3.53 -6.68
C LEU A 120 -8.77 3.13 -8.15
N ASN A 121 -8.41 1.87 -8.36
CA ASN A 121 -8.24 1.28 -9.68
C ASN A 121 -9.38 0.32 -9.99
N HIS A 122 -9.98 0.50 -11.16
CA HIS A 122 -10.96 -0.43 -11.71
C HIS A 122 -10.28 -1.46 -12.61
N GLY A 123 -10.70 -2.72 -12.50
CA GLY A 123 -10.20 -3.86 -13.28
C GLY A 123 -10.95 -5.13 -12.95
N GLU A 124 -10.44 -6.30 -13.34
CA GLU A 124 -11.02 -7.61 -12.94
C GLU A 124 -11.16 -7.76 -11.43
N LYS A 125 -10.19 -7.18 -10.70
CA LYS A 125 -10.29 -6.94 -9.26
C LYS A 125 -10.00 -5.48 -9.00
N ASN A 126 -10.91 -4.80 -8.33
CA ASN A 126 -10.67 -3.42 -7.94
C ASN A 126 -9.59 -3.37 -6.86
N THR A 127 -8.75 -2.35 -6.94
CA THR A 127 -7.68 -2.13 -5.98
C THR A 127 -7.79 -0.75 -5.36
N ILE A 128 -7.88 -0.71 -4.04
CA ILE A 128 -7.93 0.52 -3.24
C ILE A 128 -6.55 0.77 -2.63
N TYR A 129 -6.09 2.02 -2.70
CA TYR A 129 -4.83 2.44 -2.09
C TYR A 129 -5.10 3.45 -0.99
N THR A 130 -4.69 3.11 0.24
CA THR A 130 -4.78 3.99 1.40
C THR A 130 -3.39 4.38 1.87
N LEU A 131 -3.21 5.62 2.32
CA LEU A 131 -1.94 6.13 2.79
C LEU A 131 -2.10 6.76 4.16
N ILE A 132 -1.33 6.25 5.13
CA ILE A 132 -1.14 6.91 6.42
C ILE A 132 0.25 7.56 6.42
N HIS A 133 0.28 8.82 6.82
CA HIS A 133 1.52 9.57 6.99
C HIS A 133 2.16 9.33 8.34
N ALA A 134 3.47 9.50 8.36
CA ALA A 134 4.19 9.68 9.61
C ALA A 134 3.66 10.93 10.35
N ILE A 135 3.11 10.72 11.55
CA ILE A 135 2.61 11.78 12.43
C ILE A 135 2.84 11.41 13.89
N GLY A 136 3.33 12.36 14.68
CA GLY A 136 3.67 12.13 16.09
C GLY A 136 4.62 10.95 16.25
N CYS A 137 4.18 9.93 16.98
CA CYS A 137 4.96 8.71 17.24
C CYS A 137 4.89 7.65 16.14
N TYR A 138 4.12 7.90 15.10
CA TYR A 138 4.14 7.10 13.89
C TYR A 138 5.19 7.67 12.94
N TYR A 139 6.37 7.07 12.87
CA TYR A 139 7.52 7.60 12.10
C TYR A 139 7.64 7.04 10.67
N LYS A 140 6.60 6.35 10.18
CA LYS A 140 6.59 5.74 8.85
C LYS A 140 5.38 6.23 8.07
N ASN A 141 5.56 6.50 6.79
CA ASN A 141 4.46 6.47 5.85
C ASN A 141 4.14 5.01 5.54
N ARG A 142 2.87 4.63 5.49
CA ARG A 142 2.45 3.29 5.10
C ARG A 142 1.37 3.37 4.04
N LEU A 143 1.70 2.88 2.85
CA LEU A 143 0.75 2.66 1.77
C LEU A 143 0.19 1.25 1.91
N SER A 144 -1.13 1.11 2.00
CA SER A 144 -1.83 -0.17 1.92
C SER A 144 -2.49 -0.30 0.55
N MET A 145 -2.27 -1.43 -0.10
CA MET A 145 -2.98 -1.87 -1.29
C MET A 145 -4.00 -2.93 -0.86
N LEU A 146 -5.28 -2.65 -1.05
CA LEU A 146 -6.39 -3.53 -0.75
C LEU A 146 -6.94 -4.06 -2.06
N VAL A 147 -6.86 -5.38 -2.26
CA VAL A 147 -7.56 -6.06 -3.35
C VAL A 147 -8.87 -6.58 -2.78
N VAL A 148 -9.99 -6.01 -3.24
CA VAL A 148 -11.33 -6.40 -2.80
C VAL A 148 -11.89 -7.40 -3.80
N ASN A 149 -12.31 -8.56 -3.30
CA ASN A 149 -12.96 -9.58 -4.12
C ASN A 149 -14.49 -9.42 -4.06
N SER A 150 -15.20 -10.02 -5.02
CA SER A 150 -16.67 -9.98 -5.12
C SER A 150 -17.40 -10.67 -3.97
N ASP A 151 -16.72 -11.53 -3.21
CA ASP A 151 -17.23 -12.15 -1.99
C ASP A 151 -16.99 -11.29 -0.74
N ASN A 152 -16.56 -10.02 -0.92
CA ASN A 152 -16.20 -9.07 0.12
C ASN A 152 -14.95 -9.43 0.94
N THR A 153 -14.19 -10.46 0.54
CA THR A 153 -12.89 -10.73 1.16
C THR A 153 -11.83 -9.75 0.66
N ILE A 154 -10.86 -9.45 1.53
CA ILE A 154 -9.81 -8.46 1.24
C ILE A 154 -8.45 -9.09 1.40
N THR A 155 -7.60 -8.92 0.39
CA THR A 155 -6.16 -9.14 0.49
C THR A 155 -5.47 -7.79 0.64
N GLN A 156 -4.73 -7.59 1.73
CA GLN A 156 -4.01 -6.37 2.00
C GLN A 156 -2.51 -6.59 1.88
N LYS A 157 -1.82 -5.68 1.17
CA LYS A 157 -0.35 -5.60 1.13
C LYS A 157 0.09 -4.21 1.50
N THR A 158 1.18 -4.08 2.26
CA THR A 158 1.67 -2.79 2.72
C THR A 158 3.10 -2.53 2.27
N ILE A 159 3.40 -1.26 2.02
CA ILE A 159 4.77 -0.75 1.87
C ILE A 159 4.97 0.36 2.90
N GLU A 160 6.01 0.20 3.72
CA GLU A 160 6.42 1.17 4.71
C GLU A 160 7.66 1.94 4.24
N LEU A 161 7.61 3.25 4.42
CA LEU A 161 8.69 4.19 4.15
C LEU A 161 8.92 5.05 5.39
N TYR A 162 10.08 4.91 6.03
CA TYR A 162 10.45 5.77 7.16
C TYR A 162 10.49 7.24 6.72
N SER A 163 10.02 8.16 7.57
CA SER A 163 9.85 9.58 7.23
C SER A 163 11.16 10.24 6.76
N GLU A 164 12.32 9.80 7.24
CA GLU A 164 13.62 10.34 6.82
C GLU A 164 14.13 9.74 5.49
N THR A 165 13.47 8.71 4.97
CA THR A 165 13.85 8.02 3.74
C THR A 165 13.24 8.70 2.53
N LYS A 166 14.09 9.28 1.68
CA LYS A 166 13.64 9.98 0.47
C LYS A 166 13.71 9.08 -0.76
N ILE A 167 12.58 8.91 -1.43
CA ILE A 167 12.50 8.37 -2.79
C ILE A 167 12.49 9.59 -3.72
N SER A 168 13.60 9.96 -4.36
CA SER A 168 13.64 11.11 -5.29
C SER A 168 13.62 10.71 -6.75
N THR A 169 14.16 9.54 -7.08
CA THR A 169 14.22 9.02 -8.44
C THR A 169 13.95 7.52 -8.38
N ILE A 170 12.94 7.06 -9.12
CA ILE A 170 12.61 5.65 -9.27
C ILE A 170 13.25 5.18 -10.58
N SER A 171 14.05 4.11 -10.53
CA SER A 171 14.62 3.50 -11.74
C SER A 171 13.55 3.14 -12.78
N LYS A 172 13.92 3.17 -14.06
CA LYS A 172 13.00 2.82 -15.15
C LYS A 172 12.60 1.34 -15.08
N THR A 173 13.57 0.49 -14.75
CA THR A 173 13.47 -0.96 -14.58
C THR A 173 13.96 -1.33 -13.19
N PHE A 174 13.36 -2.36 -12.59
CA PHE A 174 13.79 -2.87 -11.30
C PHE A 174 14.65 -4.12 -11.47
N GLU A 175 15.64 -4.24 -10.59
CA GLU A 175 16.52 -5.41 -10.54
C GLU A 175 16.39 -6.08 -9.18
N GLN A 176 16.41 -7.40 -9.15
CA GLN A 176 16.49 -8.16 -7.92
C GLN A 176 17.94 -8.51 -7.59
N ARG A 177 18.32 -8.37 -6.32
CA ARG A 177 19.67 -8.74 -5.83
C ARG A 177 19.56 -9.41 -4.47
N ILE A 178 20.49 -10.30 -4.17
CA ILE A 178 20.67 -10.84 -2.81
C ILE A 178 21.64 -9.93 -2.06
N ILE A 179 21.20 -9.36 -0.93
CA ILE A 179 21.99 -8.41 -0.15
C ILE A 179 22.04 -8.82 1.33
N SER A 180 23.20 -8.58 1.94
CA SER A 180 23.43 -8.61 3.38
C SER A 180 23.94 -7.24 3.83
N GLY A 181 23.49 -6.76 4.99
CA GLY A 181 23.91 -5.47 5.52
C GLY A 181 22.92 -4.88 6.51
N VAL A 182 23.12 -3.60 6.83
CA VAL A 182 22.19 -2.84 7.68
C VAL A 182 21.33 -1.96 6.78
N LEU A 183 20.02 -2.20 6.82
CA LEU A 183 19.02 -1.35 6.18
C LEU A 183 18.91 -0.04 6.98
N ARG A 184 18.94 1.10 6.30
CA ARG A 184 19.02 2.43 6.90
C ARG A 184 18.03 3.41 6.28
N THR A 185 17.63 4.43 7.03
CA THR A 185 16.73 5.48 6.51
C THR A 185 17.44 6.43 5.53
N GLN A 186 18.76 6.58 5.64
CA GLN A 186 19.57 7.48 4.82
C GLN A 186 20.85 6.79 4.32
N PRO A 187 21.43 7.23 3.18
CA PRO A 187 22.66 6.67 2.61
C PRO A 187 23.92 7.21 3.32
N VAL A 188 23.93 7.11 4.65
CA VAL A 188 25.04 7.50 5.54
C VAL A 188 25.10 6.49 6.69
N ILE A 189 26.30 6.25 7.24
CA ILE A 189 26.44 5.46 8.45
C ILE A 189 26.29 6.41 9.65
N ASP A 190 25.14 6.38 10.31
CA ASP A 190 24.96 6.94 11.65
C ASP A 190 24.68 5.79 12.63
N ASN A 191 25.58 5.61 13.60
CA ASN A 191 25.46 4.60 14.66
C ASN A 191 25.41 5.25 16.05
N LYS A 192 25.18 6.57 16.13
CA LYS A 192 25.06 7.25 17.43
C LYS A 192 23.79 6.76 18.12
N GLN A 193 23.91 6.38 19.38
CA GLN A 193 22.75 6.02 20.18
C GLN A 193 21.90 7.26 20.46
N LYS A 194 20.60 7.14 20.25
CA LYS A 194 19.61 8.19 20.49
C LYS A 194 18.42 7.57 21.20
N THR A 195 17.90 8.27 22.21
CA THR A 195 16.66 7.87 22.85
C THR A 195 15.51 8.21 21.92
N ASP A 196 14.67 7.23 21.62
CA ASP A 196 13.44 7.43 20.87
C ASP A 196 12.46 8.23 21.73
N PRO A 197 11.97 9.40 21.27
CA PRO A 197 11.13 10.27 22.08
C PRO A 197 9.73 9.69 22.37
N CYS A 198 9.33 8.64 21.67
CA CYS A 198 8.00 8.04 21.75
C CYS A 198 7.96 6.79 22.62
N THR A 199 9.04 6.04 22.66
CA THR A 199 9.16 4.77 23.40
C THR A 199 10.13 4.86 24.57
N GLY A 200 11.03 5.86 24.58
CA GLY A 200 12.13 5.95 25.53
C GLY A 200 13.26 4.94 25.28
N GLU A 201 13.13 4.09 24.25
CA GLU A 201 14.12 3.07 23.93
C GLU A 201 15.35 3.65 23.23
N LEU A 202 16.52 3.05 23.44
CA LEU A 202 17.72 3.40 22.71
C LEU A 202 17.66 2.85 21.28
N LYS A 203 17.80 3.75 20.30
CA LYS A 203 17.92 3.42 18.89
C LYS A 203 19.30 3.78 18.36
N THR A 204 19.83 2.93 17.48
CA THR A 204 21.13 3.14 16.85
C THR A 204 21.00 3.95 15.57
N GLY A 205 21.19 5.27 15.70
CA GLY A 205 21.27 6.22 14.59
C GLY A 205 20.17 6.05 13.56
N ASN A 206 20.57 5.85 12.30
CA ASN A 206 19.65 5.71 11.17
C ASN A 206 19.40 4.24 10.77
N GLN A 207 19.67 3.28 11.66
CA GLN A 207 19.43 1.86 11.38
C GLN A 207 17.95 1.52 11.47
N ILE A 208 17.46 0.78 10.47
CA ILE A 208 16.14 0.18 10.46
C ILE A 208 16.24 -1.25 11.00
N ARG A 209 17.11 -2.07 10.38
CA ARG A 209 17.38 -3.46 10.80
C ARG A 209 18.57 -4.05 10.07
N THR A 210 19.10 -5.16 10.58
CA THR A 210 20.07 -5.99 9.86
C THR A 210 19.36 -7.01 8.98
N ILE A 211 19.86 -7.19 7.76
CA ILE A 211 19.37 -8.17 6.78
C ILE A 211 20.52 -9.09 6.37
N LYS A 212 20.23 -10.38 6.20
CA LYS A 212 21.22 -11.40 5.80
C LYS A 212 20.66 -12.24 4.67
N ASN A 213 21.36 -12.24 3.54
CA ASN A 213 21.06 -13.02 2.33
C ASN A 213 19.60 -12.89 1.90
N LYS A 214 19.08 -11.65 1.88
CA LYS A 214 17.69 -11.38 1.48
C LYS A 214 17.64 -10.95 0.02
N THR A 215 16.71 -11.50 -0.74
CA THR A 215 16.35 -10.98 -2.06
C THR A 215 15.63 -9.64 -1.89
N VAL A 216 16.14 -8.60 -2.53
CA VAL A 216 15.59 -7.25 -2.50
C VAL A 216 15.40 -6.72 -3.90
N THR A 217 14.45 -5.82 -4.08
CA THR A 217 14.24 -5.09 -5.34
C THR A 217 14.95 -3.75 -5.26
N VAL A 218 15.89 -3.48 -6.16
CA VAL A 218 16.66 -2.22 -6.19
C VAL A 218 15.85 -1.12 -6.86
N ILE A 219 15.57 -0.06 -6.11
CA ILE A 219 14.84 1.13 -6.60
C ILE A 219 15.80 2.14 -7.22
N LYS A 220 16.97 2.32 -6.60
CA LYS A 220 17.98 3.32 -6.99
C LYS A 220 19.35 2.92 -6.46
N THR A 221 20.40 3.22 -7.23
CA THR A 221 21.79 3.16 -6.78
C THR A 221 22.36 4.58 -6.69
N GLN A 222 23.15 4.86 -5.64
CA GLN A 222 23.85 6.12 -5.46
C GLN A 222 25.19 5.87 -4.74
N ASN A 223 26.30 6.07 -5.44
CA ASN A 223 27.65 5.73 -4.94
C ASN A 223 27.70 4.26 -4.45
N ARG A 224 28.18 4.03 -3.23
CA ARG A 224 28.21 2.71 -2.57
C ARG A 224 26.92 2.37 -1.81
N TRP A 225 25.79 2.95 -2.21
CA TRP A 225 24.50 2.73 -1.58
C TRP A 225 23.45 2.30 -2.59
N VAL A 226 22.55 1.42 -2.15
CA VAL A 226 21.35 1.05 -2.89
C VAL A 226 20.12 1.27 -2.04
N LEU A 227 19.12 1.96 -2.60
CA LEU A 227 17.79 2.05 -2.05
C LEU A 227 17.01 0.83 -2.54
N VAL A 228 16.45 0.08 -1.60
CA VAL A 228 15.81 -1.20 -1.91
C VAL A 228 14.43 -1.31 -1.29
N VAL A 229 13.56 -2.07 -1.94
CA VAL A 229 12.36 -2.64 -1.34
C VAL A 229 12.70 -4.04 -0.86
N LEU A 230 12.55 -4.26 0.44
CA LEU A 230 12.61 -5.58 1.05
C LEU A 230 11.19 -6.04 1.36
N LYS A 231 10.74 -7.05 0.61
CA LYS A 231 9.43 -7.68 0.78
C LYS A 231 9.52 -8.91 1.67
N GLU A 232 8.62 -8.99 2.64
CA GLU A 232 8.45 -10.14 3.53
C GLU A 232 6.96 -10.39 3.72
N ASN A 233 6.46 -11.49 3.16
CA ASN A 233 5.03 -11.80 3.10
C ASN A 233 4.25 -10.65 2.42
N ASP A 234 3.24 -10.12 3.10
CA ASP A 234 2.40 -9.01 2.65
C ASP A 234 2.90 -7.64 3.10
N GLN A 235 4.07 -7.57 3.74
CA GLN A 235 4.68 -6.32 4.19
C GLN A 235 5.98 -6.05 3.42
N SER A 236 6.20 -4.81 3.04
CA SER A 236 7.46 -4.37 2.45
C SER A 236 8.02 -3.17 3.19
N SER A 237 9.34 -3.07 3.23
CA SER A 237 10.07 -1.96 3.84
C SER A 237 11.02 -1.35 2.81
N ILE A 238 11.13 -0.03 2.82
CA ILE A 238 12.06 0.70 1.96
C ILE A 238 13.22 1.22 2.81
N GLY A 239 14.45 1.04 2.33
CA GLY A 239 15.63 1.61 2.98
C GLY A 239 16.90 1.46 2.17
N TRP A 240 17.95 2.13 2.63
CA TRP A 240 19.28 2.14 2.05
C TRP A 240 20.14 1.02 2.62
N VAL A 241 20.90 0.35 1.76
CA VAL A 241 21.95 -0.60 2.17
C VAL A 241 23.25 -0.19 1.53
N LYS A 242 24.34 -0.21 2.31
CA LYS A 242 25.69 0.03 1.81
C LYS A 242 26.22 -1.25 1.16
N ILE A 243 26.76 -1.14 -0.05
CA ILE A 243 27.44 -2.21 -0.78
C ILE A 243 28.95 -2.06 -0.60
#